data_AF-A0A1M5SQM9-F1
#
_entry.id   AF-A0A1M5SQM9-F1
#
_cell.length_a   1.000
_cell.length_b   1.000
_cell.length_c   1.000
_cell.angle_alpha   90.00
_cell.angle_beta   90.00
_cell.angle_gamma   90.00
#
_symmetry.space_group_name_H-M   'P 1'
#
loop_
_entity.id
_entity.type
_entity.pdbx_description
1 polymer ?
#
loop_
_entity_poly.entity_id
_entity_poly.type
_entity_poly.pdbx_seq_one_letter_code
_entity_poly.pdbx_strand_id
1 'polypeptide(L)'
;MTPALPPVTDVLVDLGRSHTRVVVDPADGGVAAQPVDVRSGRGAGLVDAAGAIGAARTAAAAVRAAVALPERWRLAVCAPGVVTAPARAQEFADALAGAFDPAPSEVLVVSDSAAWQAGAFAGGDGAVVALGTGAVVVARDGATITRLDGRGLLLGDIGGGAWIGLQALRAATDADGPLRDAALARFGTPASWPGLLGEADLAARLAAFVPDVVATAAAGDARAHTVLDAAAAGVAATLAPLPEQLPTAVVGGLAAVLGPRLYAEAPRTWQEPAGDAVAGLRTLLADLGPFAAEASHGASAPREHDTDGLPTEAVAADTADLDTWPTERLVARLAAGHRGATQAVVDAVGPLAHAADLAGAALAGTGRLVYVGAGTPGRLAVQDAAELTPTFALDPARAVVLLAGGSVAGAQAVEGAEDDTAAGARDVDAITAGPADVVVGVTASGRTPYVLAALRRARERGAATVGVCNVVGSPLAAVADVTAELLTGPEVIAGSTRLAAGTAQKIALNTLSSAAMVRAGATFGPWMVDMLASNDKLRRRAVRIVRDAAGVPDATANEALDAADRSVQVALVMLLADVDAAVARDRLAAAGSVRAALATDPQPYGIGVG
;
A
#
# COMPACT_ATOMS: atom_id res chain seq x y z
N MET A 1 37.88 31.01 -6.84
CA MET A 1 36.44 31.36 -6.78
C MET A 1 35.68 30.06 -6.60
N THR A 2 35.17 29.80 -5.41
CA THR A 2 34.29 28.66 -5.16
C THR A 2 33.05 28.85 -6.04
N PRO A 3 32.64 27.88 -6.88
CA PRO A 3 31.42 28.02 -7.65
C PRO A 3 30.25 28.26 -6.68
N ALA A 4 29.40 29.25 -6.98
CA ALA A 4 28.20 29.51 -6.20
C ALA A 4 27.34 28.25 -6.21
N LEU A 5 26.96 27.76 -5.03
CA LEU A 5 26.09 26.59 -4.91
C LEU A 5 24.76 26.88 -5.64
N PRO A 6 24.17 25.89 -6.34
CA PRO A 6 22.88 26.06 -6.96
C PRO A 6 21.81 26.44 -5.91
N PRO A 7 20.79 27.22 -6.31
CA PRO A 7 19.72 27.66 -5.42
C PRO A 7 18.86 26.46 -4.99
N VAL A 8 18.32 26.50 -3.76
CA VAL A 8 17.63 25.36 -3.12
C VAL A 8 16.12 25.47 -3.33
N THR A 9 15.50 24.44 -3.91
CA THR A 9 14.04 24.34 -4.03
C THR A 9 13.44 23.69 -2.80
N ASP A 10 12.36 24.24 -2.24
CA ASP A 10 11.67 23.64 -1.09
C ASP A 10 10.43 22.89 -1.57
N VAL A 11 10.31 21.62 -1.14
CA VAL A 11 9.13 20.79 -1.38
C VAL A 11 8.42 20.60 -0.05
N LEU A 12 7.19 21.07 0.03
CA LEU A 12 6.38 21.10 1.26
C LEU A 12 5.22 20.12 1.11
N VAL A 13 5.04 19.21 2.07
CA VAL A 13 4.04 18.15 2.01
C VAL A 13 3.14 18.19 3.24
N ASP A 14 1.85 18.45 3.03
CA ASP A 14 0.80 18.25 4.02
C ASP A 14 0.24 16.83 3.87
N LEU A 15 0.74 15.91 4.72
CA LEU A 15 0.37 14.50 4.68
C LEU A 15 -0.84 14.23 5.58
N GLY A 16 -2.04 14.29 5.00
CA GLY A 16 -3.26 13.87 5.67
C GLY A 16 -3.53 12.36 5.56
N ARG A 17 -4.45 11.86 6.40
CA ARG A 17 -4.89 10.44 6.38
C ARG A 17 -5.67 10.05 5.13
N SER A 18 -6.28 11.02 4.45
CA SER A 18 -7.16 10.80 3.29
C SER A 18 -6.73 11.61 2.06
N HIS A 19 -5.89 12.61 2.26
CA HIS A 19 -5.47 13.55 1.24
C HIS A 19 -4.04 14.02 1.52
N THR A 20 -3.19 14.04 0.50
CA THR A 20 -1.83 14.55 0.56
C THR A 20 -1.69 15.72 -0.40
N ARG A 21 -1.24 16.86 0.09
CA ARG A 21 -1.03 18.07 -0.72
C ARG A 21 0.46 18.38 -0.79
N VAL A 22 0.97 18.61 -1.99
CA VAL A 22 2.37 18.96 -2.24
C VAL A 22 2.46 20.34 -2.86
N VAL A 23 3.33 21.18 -2.31
CA VAL A 23 3.65 22.52 -2.84
C VAL A 23 5.15 22.60 -3.08
N VAL A 24 5.52 23.20 -4.21
CA VAL A 24 6.91 23.37 -4.63
C VAL A 24 7.19 24.87 -4.67
N ASP A 25 8.09 25.31 -3.80
CA ASP A 25 8.58 26.69 -3.75
C ASP A 25 9.90 26.76 -4.51
N PRO A 26 9.92 27.38 -5.71
CA PRO A 26 11.10 27.39 -6.55
C PRO A 26 12.19 28.31 -6.00
N ALA A 27 13.43 27.89 -6.22
CA ALA A 27 14.61 28.49 -5.61
C ALA A 27 14.93 29.93 -6.08
N ASP A 28 14.32 30.38 -7.17
CA ASP A 28 14.49 31.70 -7.77
C ASP A 28 13.50 32.75 -7.24
N GLY A 29 12.66 32.40 -6.26
CA GLY A 29 11.58 33.26 -5.77
C GLY A 29 10.45 33.43 -6.78
N GLY A 30 10.39 32.57 -7.80
CA GLY A 30 9.27 32.47 -8.73
C GLY A 30 7.97 32.10 -8.03
N VAL A 31 6.86 32.22 -8.75
CA VAL A 31 5.54 31.87 -8.22
C VAL A 31 5.52 30.37 -7.89
N ALA A 32 5.19 30.04 -6.64
CA ALA A 32 5.02 28.65 -6.20
C ALA A 32 4.09 27.89 -7.16
N ALA A 33 4.46 26.65 -7.49
CA ALA A 33 3.62 25.82 -8.36
C ALA A 33 2.25 25.61 -7.72
N GLN A 34 1.21 25.46 -8.55
CA GLN A 34 -0.11 25.09 -8.05
C GLN A 34 0.00 23.79 -7.22
N PRO A 35 -0.66 23.72 -6.05
CA PRO A 35 -0.59 22.54 -5.22
C PRO A 35 -1.04 21.30 -5.99
N VAL A 36 -0.30 20.20 -5.82
CA VAL A 36 -0.67 18.91 -6.37
C VAL A 36 -1.32 18.08 -5.27
N ASP A 37 -2.56 17.72 -5.53
CA ASP A 37 -3.45 17.02 -4.62
C ASP A 37 -3.50 15.52 -5.00
N VAL A 38 -3.06 14.67 -4.08
CA VAL A 38 -2.98 13.21 -4.28
C VAL A 38 -3.84 12.53 -3.22
N ARG A 39 -4.73 11.62 -3.66
CA ARG A 39 -5.49 10.79 -2.71
C ARG A 39 -4.54 9.84 -2.00
N SER A 40 -4.51 9.92 -0.67
CA SER A 40 -3.71 9.03 0.15
C SER A 40 -4.34 7.62 0.18
N GLY A 41 -3.50 6.58 0.11
CA GLY A 41 -3.94 5.20 0.34
C GLY A 41 -4.42 4.98 1.79
N ARG A 42 -5.11 3.86 2.05
CA ARG A 42 -5.46 3.48 3.43
C ARG A 42 -4.17 3.30 4.25
N GLY A 43 -4.07 3.97 5.40
CA GLY A 43 -2.95 3.76 6.35
C GLY A 43 -1.94 4.92 6.50
N ALA A 44 -2.19 6.11 5.96
CA ALA A 44 -1.31 7.26 6.17
C ALA A 44 -1.37 7.75 7.64
N GLY A 45 -0.44 7.30 8.48
CA GLY A 45 -0.29 7.76 9.86
C GLY A 45 0.85 7.02 10.57
N LEU A 46 1.51 7.68 11.51
CA LEU A 46 2.73 7.16 12.15
C LEU A 46 2.45 6.25 13.37
N VAL A 47 1.22 5.77 13.52
CA VAL A 47 0.74 5.06 14.72
C VAL A 47 1.28 3.63 14.85
N ASP A 48 1.61 2.99 13.73
CA ASP A 48 2.31 1.69 13.70
C ASP A 48 3.38 1.67 12.58
N ALA A 49 4.23 0.63 12.57
CA ALA A 49 5.35 0.53 11.63
C ALA A 49 4.87 0.43 10.16
N ALA A 50 3.78 -0.27 9.91
CA ALA A 50 3.23 -0.42 8.57
C ALA A 50 2.65 0.92 8.06
N GLY A 51 1.99 1.67 8.95
CA GLY A 51 1.46 3.00 8.68
C GLY A 51 2.56 4.03 8.42
N ALA A 52 3.67 4.00 9.16
CA ALA A 52 4.82 4.90 8.90
C ALA A 52 5.45 4.65 7.53
N ILE A 53 5.59 3.38 7.15
CA ILE A 53 6.09 2.99 5.82
C ILE A 53 5.11 3.39 4.71
N GLY A 54 3.80 3.13 4.90
CA GLY A 54 2.75 3.53 3.95
C GLY A 54 2.65 5.06 3.79
N ALA A 55 2.84 5.80 4.88
CA ALA A 55 2.94 7.25 4.88
C ALA A 55 4.13 7.73 4.03
N ALA A 56 5.32 7.13 4.21
CA ALA A 56 6.54 7.53 3.47
C ALA A 56 6.35 7.31 1.97
N ARG A 57 5.76 6.16 1.58
CA ARG A 57 5.40 5.87 0.19
C ARG A 57 4.44 6.88 -0.40
N THR A 58 3.39 7.22 0.35
CA THR A 58 2.37 8.16 -0.10
C THR A 58 2.98 9.54 -0.33
N ALA A 59 3.78 10.03 0.62
CA ALA A 59 4.49 11.29 0.48
C ALA A 59 5.49 11.25 -0.69
N ALA A 60 6.30 10.20 -0.83
CA ALA A 60 7.28 10.09 -1.90
C ALA A 60 6.63 10.01 -3.30
N ALA A 61 5.55 9.24 -3.44
CA ALA A 61 4.79 9.17 -4.69
C ALA A 61 4.16 10.53 -5.04
N ALA A 62 3.60 11.24 -4.06
CA ALA A 62 3.03 12.56 -4.27
C ALA A 62 4.09 13.59 -4.69
N VAL A 63 5.26 13.57 -4.07
CA VAL A 63 6.40 14.43 -4.47
C VAL A 63 6.85 14.14 -5.89
N ARG A 64 7.04 12.86 -6.25
CA ARG A 64 7.44 12.46 -7.62
C ARG A 64 6.41 12.83 -8.68
N ALA A 65 5.13 12.85 -8.33
CA ALA A 65 4.07 13.31 -9.22
C ALA A 65 4.05 14.84 -9.36
N ALA A 66 4.45 15.58 -8.32
CA ALA A 66 4.38 17.02 -8.28
C ALA A 66 5.57 17.73 -8.94
N VAL A 67 6.77 17.14 -8.87
CA VAL A 67 8.00 17.82 -9.32
C VAL A 67 9.01 16.84 -9.91
N ALA A 68 9.63 17.24 -11.03
CA ALA A 68 10.88 16.64 -11.47
C ALA A 68 12.00 17.13 -10.54
N LEU A 69 12.62 16.20 -9.81
CA LEU A 69 13.51 16.51 -8.70
C LEU A 69 14.69 17.42 -9.14
N PRO A 70 14.84 18.61 -8.54
CA PRO A 70 15.98 19.49 -8.80
C PRO A 70 17.29 18.90 -8.27
N GLU A 71 18.43 19.39 -8.78
CA GLU A 71 19.76 18.95 -8.31
C GLU A 71 19.97 19.25 -6.81
N ARG A 72 19.39 20.34 -6.30
CA ARG A 72 19.47 20.72 -4.88
C ARG A 72 18.11 21.17 -4.36
N TRP A 73 17.58 20.44 -3.38
CA TRP A 73 16.24 20.66 -2.85
C TRP A 73 16.11 20.16 -1.41
N ARG A 74 15.11 20.67 -0.68
CA ARG A 74 14.76 20.24 0.68
C ARG A 74 13.33 19.73 0.73
N LEU A 75 13.04 18.86 1.68
CA LEU A 75 11.73 18.29 1.89
C LEU A 75 11.26 18.62 3.31
N ALA A 76 10.11 19.27 3.44
CA ALA A 76 9.43 19.45 4.73
C ALA A 76 8.07 18.76 4.68
N VAL A 77 7.78 17.91 5.66
CA VAL A 77 6.54 17.13 5.72
C VAL A 77 5.89 17.32 7.08
N CYS A 78 4.59 17.64 7.11
CA CYS A 78 3.80 17.50 8.32
C CYS A 78 2.99 16.22 8.26
N ALA A 79 2.93 15.47 9.36
CA ALA A 79 2.23 14.19 9.41
C ALA A 79 1.52 13.97 10.76
N PRO A 80 0.36 13.29 10.76
CA PRO A 80 -0.32 12.90 11.98
C PRO A 80 0.46 11.80 12.72
N GLY A 81 0.55 11.94 14.03
CA GLY A 81 1.16 10.94 14.91
C GLY A 81 2.65 11.13 15.20
N VAL A 82 3.28 12.19 14.68
CA VAL A 82 4.70 12.52 14.96
C VAL A 82 4.97 12.60 16.46
N VAL A 83 4.13 13.32 17.20
CA VAL A 83 4.29 13.50 18.65
C VAL A 83 4.01 12.21 19.43
N THR A 84 3.04 11.42 18.98
CA THR A 84 2.65 10.18 19.68
C THR A 84 3.61 9.03 19.44
N ALA A 85 4.40 9.07 18.37
CA ALA A 85 5.32 8.01 17.97
C ALA A 85 6.65 8.59 17.43
N PRO A 86 7.47 9.23 18.27
CA PRO A 86 8.68 9.94 17.81
C PRO A 86 9.71 9.01 17.14
N ALA A 87 9.86 7.77 17.61
CA ALA A 87 10.72 6.78 16.94
C ALA A 87 10.23 6.46 15.50
N ARG A 88 8.91 6.38 15.31
CA ARG A 88 8.29 6.14 14.00
C ARG A 88 8.38 7.37 13.09
N ALA A 89 8.30 8.57 13.66
CA ALA A 89 8.54 9.81 12.94
C ALA A 89 9.97 9.91 12.42
N GLN A 90 10.95 9.44 13.22
CA GLN A 90 12.33 9.34 12.80
C GLN A 90 12.51 8.29 11.69
N GLU A 91 11.96 7.09 11.85
CA GLU A 91 11.96 6.05 10.79
C GLU A 91 11.34 6.58 9.48
N PHE A 92 10.25 7.33 9.57
CA PHE A 92 9.59 7.98 8.43
C PHE A 92 10.47 9.06 7.79
N ALA A 93 11.14 9.90 8.57
CA ALA A 93 12.07 10.92 8.07
C ALA A 93 13.27 10.29 7.33
N ASP A 94 13.85 9.23 7.89
CA ASP A 94 14.97 8.50 7.28
C ASP A 94 14.55 7.77 6.00
N ALA A 95 13.34 7.19 5.99
CA ALA A 95 12.77 6.58 4.79
C ALA A 95 12.61 7.62 3.67
N LEU A 96 12.11 8.82 3.98
CA LEU A 96 12.00 9.91 3.01
C LEU A 96 13.36 10.41 2.51
N ALA A 97 14.38 10.48 3.37
CA ALA A 97 15.72 10.89 2.96
C ALA A 97 16.34 9.93 1.92
N GLY A 98 16.06 8.62 2.04
CA GLY A 98 16.50 7.60 1.09
C GLY A 98 15.56 7.36 -0.10
N ALA A 99 14.39 8.00 -0.15
CA ALA A 99 13.36 7.68 -1.13
C ALA A 99 13.54 8.33 -2.50
N PHE A 100 14.56 9.18 -2.71
CA PHE A 100 14.69 10.02 -3.89
C PHE A 100 16.10 10.01 -4.48
N ASP A 101 16.18 10.21 -5.80
CA ASP A 101 17.43 10.40 -6.55
C ASP A 101 17.20 11.52 -7.60
N PRO A 102 17.85 12.69 -7.50
CA PRO A 102 18.78 13.10 -6.43
C PRO A 102 18.09 13.23 -5.06
N ALA A 103 18.80 12.84 -3.99
CA ALA A 103 18.29 12.90 -2.62
C ALA A 103 18.14 14.35 -2.12
N PRO A 104 17.13 14.65 -1.25
CA PRO A 104 16.99 15.98 -0.67
C PRO A 104 18.16 16.28 0.25
N SER A 105 18.64 17.53 0.27
CA SER A 105 19.72 17.97 1.16
C SER A 105 19.30 18.07 2.63
N GLU A 106 17.99 18.12 2.88
CA GLU A 106 17.39 18.17 4.22
C GLU A 106 16.00 17.55 4.15
N VAL A 107 15.67 16.70 5.13
CA VAL A 107 14.30 16.22 5.37
C VAL A 107 13.88 16.65 6.77
N LEU A 108 12.85 17.49 6.84
CA LEU A 108 12.21 17.91 8.07
C LEU A 108 10.83 17.27 8.19
N VAL A 109 10.59 16.57 9.29
CA VAL A 109 9.28 16.02 9.64
C VAL A 109 8.78 16.70 10.91
N VAL A 110 7.58 17.26 10.87
CA VAL A 110 6.92 17.90 12.01
C VAL A 110 5.50 17.38 12.21
N SER A 111 4.92 17.61 13.38
CA SER A 111 3.51 17.28 13.58
C SER A 111 2.60 18.18 12.75
N ASP A 112 1.48 17.63 12.30
CA ASP A 112 0.38 18.37 11.66
C ASP A 112 -0.06 19.58 12.50
N SER A 113 -0.20 19.39 13.81
CA SER A 113 -0.55 20.46 14.75
C SER A 113 0.50 21.56 14.87
N ALA A 114 1.80 21.24 14.81
CA ALA A 114 2.86 22.25 14.81
C ALA A 114 2.83 23.08 13.51
N ALA A 115 2.67 22.41 12.36
CA ALA A 115 2.53 23.07 11.07
C ALA A 115 1.30 23.99 11.04
N TRP A 116 0.13 23.52 11.48
CA TRP A 116 -1.06 24.37 11.55
C TRP A 116 -0.90 25.54 12.54
N GLN A 117 -0.23 25.36 13.69
CA GLN A 117 0.05 26.45 14.63
C GLN A 117 0.94 27.52 14.00
N ALA A 118 2.06 27.11 13.43
CA ALA A 118 2.99 28.01 12.77
C ALA A 118 2.32 28.74 11.59
N GLY A 119 1.50 28.04 10.80
CA GLY A 119 0.78 28.62 9.66
C GLY A 119 -0.29 29.63 10.08
N ALA A 120 -1.14 29.27 11.05
CA ALA A 120 -2.26 30.10 11.48
C ALA A 120 -1.81 31.44 12.10
N PHE A 121 -0.62 31.47 12.72
CA PHE A 121 -0.08 32.63 13.42
C PHE A 121 1.21 33.19 12.80
N ALA A 122 1.58 32.76 11.58
CA ALA A 122 2.82 33.16 10.91
C ALA A 122 4.08 33.02 11.81
N GLY A 123 4.14 31.94 12.59
CA GLY A 123 5.21 31.66 13.54
C GLY A 123 5.10 32.39 14.89
N GLY A 124 4.04 33.16 15.13
CA GLY A 124 3.75 33.83 16.40
C GLY A 124 3.02 32.96 17.42
N ASP A 125 2.68 33.59 18.54
CA ASP A 125 1.93 32.97 19.63
C ASP A 125 0.43 32.85 19.31
N GLY A 126 -0.19 31.80 19.81
CA GLY A 126 -1.59 31.52 19.59
C GLY A 126 -1.95 30.05 19.76
N ALA A 127 -3.25 29.78 19.86
CA ALA A 127 -3.83 28.45 19.96
C ALA A 127 -4.50 28.02 18.66
N VAL A 128 -4.19 26.82 18.18
CA VAL A 128 -4.88 26.21 17.06
C VAL A 128 -5.77 25.08 17.54
N VAL A 129 -7.01 25.11 17.07
CA VAL A 129 -7.96 24.00 17.13
C VAL A 129 -8.07 23.41 15.73
N ALA A 130 -7.37 22.30 15.48
CA ALA A 130 -7.46 21.62 14.19
C ALA A 130 -8.52 20.52 14.26
N LEU A 131 -9.55 20.63 13.42
CA LEU A 131 -10.72 19.76 13.38
C LEU A 131 -10.80 19.04 12.02
N GLY A 132 -10.59 17.72 12.01
CA GLY A 132 -10.66 16.86 10.84
C GLY A 132 -11.23 15.49 11.21
N THR A 133 -10.64 14.40 10.71
CA THR A 133 -11.02 13.03 11.13
C THR A 133 -10.84 12.84 12.64
N GLY A 134 -9.77 13.40 13.21
CA GLY A 134 -9.58 13.60 14.65
C GLY A 134 -9.64 15.08 15.01
N ALA A 135 -9.31 15.42 16.25
CA ALA A 135 -9.18 16.80 16.69
C ALA A 135 -7.94 16.98 17.57
N VAL A 136 -7.27 18.13 17.45
CA VAL A 136 -6.11 18.47 18.25
C VAL A 136 -6.14 19.94 18.62
N VAL A 137 -5.76 20.21 19.87
CA VAL A 137 -5.62 21.57 20.40
C VAL A 137 -4.18 21.75 20.86
N VAL A 138 -3.48 22.68 20.23
CA VAL A 138 -2.10 23.06 20.58
C VAL A 138 -2.02 24.58 20.74
N ALA A 139 -1.33 25.03 21.76
CA ALA A 139 -1.07 26.44 22.01
C ALA A 139 0.41 26.71 22.14
N ARG A 140 0.84 27.83 21.56
CA ARG A 140 2.17 28.40 21.74
C ARG A 140 2.03 29.73 22.49
N ASP A 141 2.82 29.88 23.54
CA ASP A 141 2.99 31.12 24.30
C ASP A 141 4.49 31.31 24.61
N GLY A 142 5.14 32.18 23.85
CA GLY A 142 6.58 32.35 23.82
C GLY A 142 7.31 31.06 23.45
N ALA A 143 8.10 30.54 24.40
CA ALA A 143 8.86 29.29 24.24
C ALA A 143 8.07 28.04 24.66
N THR A 144 6.85 28.19 25.17
CA THR A 144 6.07 27.09 25.74
C THR A 144 5.09 26.55 24.71
N ILE A 145 5.13 25.24 24.46
CA ILE A 145 4.10 24.50 23.72
C ILE A 145 3.23 23.74 24.71
N THR A 146 1.92 23.98 24.65
CA THR A 146 0.92 23.28 25.47
C THR A 146 -0.04 22.52 24.57
N ARG A 147 -0.10 21.20 24.73
CA ARG A 147 -1.02 20.31 24.01
C ARG A 147 -2.17 19.92 24.93
N LEU A 148 -3.40 20.28 24.56
CA LEU A 148 -4.60 20.05 25.39
C LEU A 148 -5.41 18.85 24.90
N ASP A 149 -5.33 18.52 23.60
CA ASP A 149 -5.97 17.32 23.01
C ASP A 149 -5.11 16.72 21.88
N GLY A 150 -5.64 15.78 21.11
CA GLY A 150 -4.92 14.96 20.12
C GLY A 150 -4.54 13.59 20.67
N ARG A 151 -5.33 13.04 21.61
CA ARG A 151 -5.08 11.75 22.28
C ARG A 151 -5.73 10.55 21.59
N GLY A 152 -6.36 10.78 20.43
CA GLY A 152 -7.08 9.77 19.66
C GLY A 152 -8.48 9.51 20.19
N LEU A 153 -9.31 8.87 19.35
CA LEU A 153 -10.76 8.66 19.56
C LEU A 153 -11.16 8.09 20.93
N LEU A 154 -10.32 7.27 21.55
CA LEU A 154 -10.63 6.63 22.84
C LEU A 154 -10.38 7.54 24.05
N LEU A 155 -9.43 8.46 23.96
CA LEU A 155 -8.92 9.24 25.09
C LEU A 155 -9.09 10.76 24.91
N GLY A 156 -9.51 11.21 23.73
CA GLY A 156 -9.64 12.61 23.35
C GLY A 156 -10.21 12.76 21.94
N ASP A 157 -9.59 13.63 21.15
CA ASP A 157 -10.06 14.06 19.82
C ASP A 157 -11.51 14.56 19.89
N ILE A 158 -11.84 15.28 20.96
CA ILE A 158 -13.20 15.75 21.21
C ILE A 158 -13.57 16.79 20.15
N GLY A 159 -14.72 16.60 19.51
CA GLY A 159 -15.15 17.42 18.38
C GLY A 159 -14.51 17.03 17.03
N GLY A 160 -13.61 16.04 17.00
CA GLY A 160 -13.15 15.43 15.75
C GLY A 160 -14.26 14.65 15.04
N GLY A 161 -14.12 14.44 13.74
CA GLY A 161 -15.15 13.79 12.93
C GLY A 161 -15.47 12.36 13.36
N ALA A 162 -14.46 11.59 13.76
CA ALA A 162 -14.66 10.24 14.30
C ALA A 162 -15.44 10.27 15.62
N TRP A 163 -15.19 11.27 16.46
CA TRP A 163 -15.91 11.47 17.70
C TRP A 163 -17.38 11.83 17.43
N ILE A 164 -17.63 12.79 16.53
CA ILE A 164 -18.99 13.18 16.10
C ILE A 164 -19.74 11.97 15.54
N GLY A 165 -19.12 11.23 14.63
CA GLY A 165 -19.72 10.04 14.01
C GLY A 165 -20.08 8.98 15.04
N LEU A 166 -19.23 8.75 16.05
CA LEU A 166 -19.50 7.81 17.13
C LEU A 166 -20.67 8.28 18.02
N GLN A 167 -20.71 9.56 18.40
CA GLN A 167 -21.82 10.09 19.19
C GLN A 167 -23.14 10.08 18.39
N ALA A 168 -23.09 10.37 17.10
CA ALA A 168 -24.25 10.29 16.21
C ALA A 168 -24.78 8.85 16.09
N LEU A 169 -23.88 7.87 15.97
CA LEU A 169 -24.26 6.45 15.92
C LEU A 169 -24.91 6.00 17.24
N ARG A 170 -24.40 6.47 18.38
CA ARG A 170 -25.03 6.25 19.70
C ARG A 170 -26.39 6.94 19.79
N ALA A 171 -26.52 8.19 19.36
CA ALA A 171 -27.81 8.89 19.37
C ALA A 171 -28.84 8.24 18.43
N ALA A 172 -28.38 7.55 17.39
CA ALA A 172 -29.20 6.81 16.44
C ALA A 172 -29.70 5.45 16.97
N THR A 173 -29.11 4.86 18.02
CA THR A 173 -29.61 3.59 18.58
C THR A 173 -30.97 3.77 19.26
N ASP A 174 -31.20 4.94 19.86
CA ASP A 174 -32.19 5.11 20.93
C ASP A 174 -33.59 5.53 20.46
N ALA A 175 -33.78 5.90 19.19
CA ALA A 175 -35.10 6.23 18.61
C ALA A 175 -35.07 6.32 17.07
N ASP A 176 -36.24 6.20 16.43
CA ASP A 176 -36.42 6.42 14.99
C ASP A 176 -36.26 7.89 14.58
N GLY A 177 -36.01 8.15 13.29
CA GLY A 177 -35.90 9.50 12.72
C GLY A 177 -34.74 9.67 11.73
N PRO A 178 -34.59 10.86 11.13
CA PRO A 178 -33.66 11.11 10.02
C PRO A 178 -32.20 10.71 10.33
N LEU A 179 -31.72 10.98 11.55
CA LEU A 179 -30.37 10.57 11.95
C LEU A 179 -30.19 9.03 11.97
N ARG A 180 -31.23 8.30 12.41
CA ARG A 180 -31.22 6.83 12.39
C ARG A 180 -31.29 6.30 10.98
N ASP A 181 -32.13 6.87 10.13
CA ASP A 181 -32.25 6.45 8.72
C ASP A 181 -30.91 6.62 7.99
N ALA A 182 -30.21 7.73 8.22
CA ALA A 182 -28.87 7.94 7.69
C ALA A 182 -27.85 6.93 8.24
N ALA A 183 -27.89 6.62 9.54
CA ALA A 183 -27.02 5.60 10.14
C ALA A 183 -27.28 4.20 9.56
N LEU A 184 -28.55 3.82 9.36
CA LEU A 184 -28.95 2.55 8.77
C LEU A 184 -28.47 2.44 7.31
N ALA A 185 -28.63 3.51 6.53
CA ALA A 185 -28.18 3.55 5.15
C ALA A 185 -26.66 3.37 5.03
N ARG A 186 -25.89 3.90 5.99
CA ARG A 186 -24.42 3.89 5.93
C ARG A 186 -23.78 2.66 6.56
N PHE A 187 -24.29 2.21 7.70
CA PHE A 187 -23.66 1.17 8.54
C PHE A 187 -24.47 -0.13 8.62
N GLY A 188 -25.63 -0.19 7.95
CA GLY A 188 -26.55 -1.29 8.05
C GLY A 188 -27.30 -1.30 9.38
N THR A 189 -27.86 -2.46 9.75
CA THR A 189 -28.68 -2.59 10.96
C THR A 189 -27.88 -2.37 12.25
N PRO A 190 -28.49 -1.96 13.37
CA PRO A 190 -27.76 -1.76 14.64
C PRO A 190 -26.98 -2.99 15.12
N ALA A 191 -27.40 -4.19 14.72
CA ALA A 191 -26.69 -5.44 15.02
C ALA A 191 -25.32 -5.56 14.33
N SER A 192 -25.07 -4.88 13.21
CA SER A 192 -23.77 -4.90 12.51
C SER A 192 -22.78 -3.87 13.04
N TRP A 193 -23.23 -2.85 13.76
CA TRP A 193 -22.39 -1.74 14.21
C TRP A 193 -21.24 -2.16 15.15
N PRO A 194 -21.39 -3.13 16.08
CA PRO A 194 -20.26 -3.60 16.88
C PRO A 194 -19.08 -4.15 16.05
N GLY A 195 -19.36 -4.66 14.84
CA GLY A 195 -18.32 -5.16 13.92
C GLY A 195 -17.35 -4.07 13.44
N LEU A 196 -17.76 -2.80 13.48
CA LEU A 196 -16.91 -1.67 13.11
C LEU A 196 -15.68 -1.53 14.01
N LEU A 197 -15.76 -1.97 15.28
CA LEU A 197 -14.66 -1.86 16.24
C LEU A 197 -13.40 -2.65 15.85
N GLY A 198 -13.56 -3.70 15.02
CA GLY A 198 -12.46 -4.51 14.53
C GLY A 198 -11.80 -3.98 13.25
N GLU A 199 -12.33 -2.92 12.66
CA GLU A 199 -11.85 -2.41 11.38
C GLU A 199 -10.68 -1.43 11.55
N ALA A 200 -9.61 -1.62 10.76
CA ALA A 200 -8.42 -0.79 10.80
C ALA A 200 -8.67 0.68 10.42
N ASP A 201 -9.77 0.99 9.74
CA ASP A 201 -10.15 2.33 9.26
C ASP A 201 -11.32 2.98 10.04
N LEU A 202 -11.63 2.48 11.25
CA LEU A 202 -12.76 2.92 12.07
C LEU A 202 -12.93 4.45 12.14
N ALA A 203 -11.86 5.18 12.46
CA ALA A 203 -11.94 6.63 12.61
C ALA A 203 -12.37 7.35 11.32
N ALA A 204 -11.86 6.91 10.16
CA ALA A 204 -12.22 7.47 8.88
C ALA A 204 -13.68 7.15 8.51
N ARG A 205 -14.13 5.92 8.78
CA ARG A 205 -15.52 5.51 8.54
C ARG A 205 -16.52 6.28 9.39
N LEU A 206 -16.21 6.49 10.67
CA LEU A 206 -17.01 7.32 11.56
C LEU A 206 -17.03 8.78 11.10
N ALA A 207 -15.87 9.35 10.76
CA ALA A 207 -15.79 10.72 10.27
C ALA A 207 -16.56 10.93 8.95
N ALA A 208 -16.62 9.92 8.10
CA ALA A 208 -17.39 9.98 6.85
C ALA A 208 -18.91 10.09 7.08
N PHE A 209 -19.41 9.88 8.31
CA PHE A 209 -20.81 10.08 8.67
C PHE A 209 -21.16 11.54 8.99
N VAL A 210 -20.17 12.39 9.26
CA VAL A 210 -20.40 13.80 9.64
C VAL A 210 -21.26 14.58 8.63
N PRO A 211 -21.08 14.45 7.29
CA PRO A 211 -21.95 15.12 6.34
C PRO A 211 -23.44 14.76 6.51
N ASP A 212 -23.74 13.50 6.81
CA ASP A 212 -25.12 13.04 7.06
C ASP A 212 -25.67 13.62 8.37
N VAL A 213 -24.83 13.71 9.41
CA VAL A 213 -25.20 14.36 10.69
C VAL A 213 -25.51 15.84 10.46
N VAL A 214 -24.70 16.55 9.67
CA VAL A 214 -24.94 17.96 9.35
C VAL A 214 -26.22 18.14 8.53
N ALA A 215 -26.45 17.28 7.54
CA ALA A 215 -27.65 17.34 6.70
C ALA A 215 -28.93 17.07 7.51
N THR A 216 -28.90 16.08 8.40
CA THR A 216 -30.04 15.74 9.27
C THR A 216 -30.30 16.82 10.32
N ALA A 217 -29.25 17.44 10.88
CA ALA A 217 -29.40 18.62 11.73
C ALA A 217 -30.06 19.78 10.96
N ALA A 218 -29.59 20.08 9.74
CA ALA A 218 -30.20 21.12 8.89
C ALA A 218 -31.67 20.83 8.55
N ALA A 219 -32.07 19.56 8.52
CA ALA A 219 -33.47 19.13 8.35
C ALA A 219 -34.29 19.16 9.66
N GLY A 220 -33.71 19.58 10.78
CA GLY A 220 -34.39 19.74 12.07
C GLY A 220 -34.28 18.56 13.03
N ASP A 221 -33.40 17.58 12.78
CA ASP A 221 -33.19 16.48 13.74
C ASP A 221 -32.49 17.00 15.01
N ALA A 222 -33.24 17.04 16.12
CA ALA A 222 -32.77 17.57 17.40
C ALA A 222 -31.56 16.81 17.97
N ARG A 223 -31.41 15.51 17.67
CA ARG A 223 -30.27 14.72 18.16
C ARG A 223 -29.01 15.03 17.37
N ALA A 224 -29.14 15.21 16.06
CA ALA A 224 -28.02 15.64 15.23
C ALA A 224 -27.51 17.02 15.69
N HIS A 225 -28.42 17.94 16.03
CA HIS A 225 -28.07 19.20 16.70
C HIS A 225 -27.34 18.98 18.02
N THR A 226 -27.91 18.16 18.92
CA THR A 226 -27.31 17.86 20.23
C THR A 226 -25.88 17.31 20.10
N VAL A 227 -25.62 16.44 19.12
CA VAL A 227 -24.29 15.88 18.86
C VAL A 227 -23.29 16.97 18.43
N LEU A 228 -23.70 17.87 17.54
CA LEU A 228 -22.85 18.97 17.08
C LEU A 228 -22.59 20.01 18.17
N ASP A 229 -23.59 20.28 19.02
CA ASP A 229 -23.46 21.20 20.14
C ASP A 229 -22.56 20.60 21.24
N ALA A 230 -22.71 19.30 21.52
CA ALA A 230 -21.81 18.57 22.42
C ALA A 230 -20.36 18.53 21.91
N ALA A 231 -20.16 18.43 20.60
CA ALA A 231 -18.83 18.52 20.00
C ALA A 231 -18.20 19.90 20.23
N ALA A 232 -18.96 20.98 20.00
CA ALA A 232 -18.49 22.36 20.25
C ALA A 232 -18.20 22.62 21.73
N ALA A 233 -19.11 22.22 22.63
CA ALA A 233 -18.93 22.34 24.07
C ALA A 233 -17.72 21.54 24.59
N GLY A 234 -17.48 20.36 24.03
CA GLY A 234 -16.31 19.55 24.34
C GLY A 234 -15.00 20.24 23.96
N VAL A 235 -14.94 20.83 22.76
CA VAL A 235 -13.77 21.62 22.32
C VAL A 235 -13.61 22.88 23.18
N ALA A 236 -14.69 23.57 23.52
CA ALA A 236 -14.67 24.72 24.42
C ALA A 236 -14.08 24.36 25.80
N ALA A 237 -14.48 23.22 26.37
CA ALA A 237 -13.93 22.72 27.62
C ALA A 237 -12.43 22.41 27.52
N THR A 238 -11.97 21.87 26.40
CA THR A 238 -10.53 21.66 26.12
C THR A 238 -9.76 22.97 26.08
N LEU A 239 -10.37 24.06 25.62
CA LEU A 239 -9.74 25.38 25.54
C LEU A 239 -9.73 26.16 26.86
N ALA A 240 -10.59 25.80 27.82
CA ALA A 240 -10.76 26.51 29.08
C ALA A 240 -9.47 26.77 29.88
N PRO A 241 -8.43 25.90 29.86
CA PRO A 241 -7.17 26.18 30.56
C PRO A 241 -6.32 27.29 29.93
N LEU A 242 -6.61 27.71 28.69
CA LEU A 242 -5.82 28.73 27.98
C LEU A 242 -6.36 30.15 28.24
N PRO A 243 -5.49 31.18 28.28
CA PRO A 243 -5.92 32.57 28.42
C PRO A 243 -6.90 32.98 27.32
N GLU A 244 -8.00 33.64 27.68
CA GLU A 244 -9.01 34.11 26.72
C GLU A 244 -8.46 35.13 25.71
N GLN A 245 -7.41 35.86 26.09
CA GLN A 245 -6.76 36.87 25.24
C GLN A 245 -5.82 36.23 24.21
N LEU A 246 -5.40 34.97 24.40
CA LEU A 246 -4.52 34.28 23.48
C LEU A 246 -5.24 34.09 22.12
N PRO A 247 -4.72 34.65 21.02
CA PRO A 247 -5.34 34.50 19.70
C PRO A 247 -5.58 33.02 19.39
N THR A 248 -6.80 32.69 18.96
CA THR A 248 -7.21 31.30 18.70
C THR A 248 -7.78 31.18 17.30
N ALA A 249 -7.29 30.21 16.54
CA ALA A 249 -7.77 29.90 15.19
C ALA A 249 -8.35 28.48 15.14
N VAL A 250 -9.45 28.32 14.41
CA VAL A 250 -10.06 27.02 14.11
C VAL A 250 -9.73 26.66 12.67
N VAL A 251 -9.13 25.50 12.46
CA VAL A 251 -8.63 25.05 11.15
C VAL A 251 -9.08 23.63 10.84
N GLY A 252 -8.83 23.17 9.61
CA GLY A 252 -9.19 21.82 9.16
C GLY A 252 -10.59 21.71 8.55
N GLY A 253 -10.90 20.53 8.02
CA GLY A 253 -12.11 20.29 7.22
C GLY A 253 -13.45 20.45 7.96
N LEU A 254 -13.44 20.44 9.30
CA LEU A 254 -14.64 20.64 10.11
C LEU A 254 -14.77 22.05 10.69
N ALA A 255 -13.84 22.96 10.39
CA ALA A 255 -13.88 24.34 10.87
C ALA A 255 -15.19 25.05 10.49
N ALA A 256 -15.67 24.89 9.25
CA ALA A 256 -16.93 25.48 8.80
C ALA A 256 -18.18 24.89 9.50
N VAL A 257 -18.09 23.65 9.98
CA VAL A 257 -19.20 22.94 10.64
C VAL A 257 -19.29 23.30 12.11
N LEU A 258 -18.17 23.25 12.83
CA LEU A 258 -18.11 23.48 14.26
C LEU A 258 -17.75 24.91 14.66
N GLY A 259 -17.03 25.65 13.83
CA GLY A 259 -16.58 27.02 14.11
C GLY A 259 -17.70 27.93 14.60
N PRO A 260 -18.82 28.09 13.86
CA PRO A 260 -19.92 28.96 14.31
C PRO A 260 -20.49 28.61 15.69
N ARG A 261 -20.58 27.31 16.01
CA ARG A 261 -21.05 26.83 17.33
C ARG A 261 -20.02 27.09 18.41
N LEU A 262 -18.75 26.81 18.10
CA LEU A 262 -17.63 27.00 19.02
C LEU A 262 -17.42 28.48 19.36
N TYR A 263 -17.58 29.39 18.38
CA TYR A 263 -17.47 30.83 18.58
C TYR A 263 -18.56 31.37 19.52
N ALA A 264 -19.76 30.78 19.46
CA ALA A 264 -20.86 31.13 20.36
C ALA A 264 -20.68 30.53 21.76
N GLU A 265 -20.11 29.32 21.86
CA GLU A 265 -19.94 28.58 23.11
C GLU A 265 -18.78 29.09 23.97
N ALA A 266 -17.66 29.50 23.35
CA ALA A 266 -16.45 29.93 24.04
C ALA A 266 -16.04 31.37 23.63
N PRO A 267 -16.41 32.40 24.41
CA PRO A 267 -15.96 33.77 24.16
C PRO A 267 -14.44 33.87 24.36
N ARG A 268 -13.70 34.21 23.30
CA ARG A 268 -12.25 34.43 23.32
C ARG A 268 -11.80 35.23 22.09
N THR A 269 -10.52 35.58 22.02
CA THR A 269 -9.91 36.22 20.84
C THR A 269 -9.85 35.24 19.66
N TRP A 270 -10.95 35.11 18.94
CA TRP A 270 -11.01 34.34 17.69
C TRP A 270 -10.34 35.09 16.55
N GLN A 271 -9.55 34.38 15.77
CA GLN A 271 -8.79 34.91 14.65
C GLN A 271 -8.93 33.97 13.44
N GLU A 272 -9.09 34.55 12.26
CA GLU A 272 -8.91 33.82 11.00
C GLU A 272 -7.43 33.42 10.83
N PRO A 273 -7.15 32.16 10.44
CA PRO A 273 -5.78 31.70 10.27
C PRO A 273 -5.06 32.52 9.18
N ALA A 274 -3.85 32.98 9.45
CA ALA A 274 -3.03 33.73 8.49
C ALA A 274 -2.54 32.85 7.32
N GLY A 275 -2.46 31.55 7.54
CA GLY A 275 -2.00 30.56 6.56
C GLY A 275 -2.40 29.15 6.96
N ASP A 276 -2.10 28.20 6.08
CA ASP A 276 -2.38 26.77 6.26
C ASP A 276 -1.15 25.99 6.77
N ALA A 277 -1.27 24.67 6.88
CA ALA A 277 -0.16 23.80 7.28
C ALA A 277 1.07 23.93 6.36
N VAL A 278 0.88 24.20 5.06
CA VAL A 278 2.01 24.39 4.13
C VAL A 278 2.71 25.71 4.42
N ALA A 279 1.98 26.79 4.67
CA ALA A 279 2.56 28.05 5.14
C ALA A 279 3.33 27.85 6.45
N GLY A 280 2.81 27.02 7.35
CA GLY A 280 3.49 26.66 8.59
C GLY A 280 4.75 25.83 8.38
N LEU A 281 4.75 24.86 7.45
CA LEU A 281 5.96 24.12 7.07
C LEU A 281 7.04 25.05 6.54
N ARG A 282 6.67 26.05 5.73
CA ARG A 282 7.60 27.08 5.24
C ARG A 282 8.21 27.87 6.40
N THR A 283 7.41 28.26 7.38
CA THR A 283 7.89 28.94 8.59
C THR A 283 8.82 28.06 9.41
N LEU A 284 8.44 26.81 9.66
CA LEU A 284 9.20 25.86 10.50
C LEU A 284 10.49 25.38 9.85
N LEU A 285 10.53 25.29 8.51
CA LEU A 285 11.74 24.99 7.76
C LEU A 285 12.77 26.14 7.84
N ALA A 286 12.32 27.36 8.09
CA ALA A 286 13.21 28.50 8.33
C ALA A 286 13.67 28.59 9.79
N ASP A 287 12.75 28.37 10.74
CA ASP A 287 13.03 28.32 12.18
C ASP A 287 12.00 27.45 12.91
N LEU A 288 12.47 26.35 13.50
CA LEU A 288 11.63 25.44 14.30
C LEU A 288 11.17 26.07 15.61
N GLY A 289 11.93 27.03 16.14
CA GLY A 289 11.68 27.65 17.43
C GLY A 289 11.33 26.62 18.53
N PRO A 290 10.21 26.80 19.24
CA PRO A 290 9.83 25.91 20.34
C PRO A 290 9.35 24.52 19.90
N PHE A 291 9.12 24.26 18.60
CA PHE A 291 8.73 22.94 18.09
C PHE A 291 9.90 22.01 17.80
N ALA A 292 11.14 22.44 18.02
CA ALA A 292 12.33 21.62 17.74
C ALA A 292 12.29 20.24 18.44
N ALA A 293 11.69 20.14 19.62
CA ALA A 293 11.53 18.88 20.36
C ALA A 293 10.49 17.92 19.77
N GLU A 294 9.58 18.41 18.92
CA GLU A 294 8.56 17.62 18.22
C GLU A 294 8.92 17.35 16.74
N ALA A 295 10.14 17.70 16.32
CA ALA A 295 10.62 17.55 14.95
C ALA A 295 11.56 16.33 14.80
N SER A 296 11.52 15.68 13.63
CA SER A 296 12.44 14.63 13.22
C SER A 296 13.19 15.05 11.96
N HIS A 297 14.47 14.72 11.89
CA HIS A 297 15.33 15.09 10.76
C HIS A 297 15.83 13.82 10.08
N GLY A 298 15.66 13.73 8.76
CA GLY A 298 16.23 12.63 7.97
C GLY A 298 17.72 12.91 7.71
N ALA A 299 18.58 11.93 7.97
CA ALA A 299 20.02 12.09 7.75
C ALA A 299 20.38 11.97 6.25
N SER A 300 20.53 13.11 5.57
CA SER A 300 21.07 13.18 4.21
C SER A 300 22.60 13.12 4.23
N ALA A 301 23.17 11.91 4.34
CA ALA A 301 24.57 11.68 3.97
C ALA A 301 24.61 10.95 2.62
N PRO A 302 25.51 11.32 1.67
CA PRO A 302 25.74 10.52 0.49
C PRO A 302 26.35 9.18 0.94
N ARG A 303 25.57 8.10 0.88
CA ARG A 303 26.06 6.76 1.22
C ARG A 303 26.59 6.10 -0.05
N GLU A 304 27.91 6.11 -0.21
CA GLU A 304 28.61 5.06 -0.95
C GLU A 304 28.28 3.71 -0.31
N HIS A 305 27.85 2.75 -1.13
CA HIS A 305 27.85 1.29 -0.93
C HIS A 305 27.94 0.73 0.51
N ASP A 306 27.06 1.18 1.41
CA ASP A 306 26.96 0.60 2.75
C ASP A 306 25.74 -0.35 2.82
N THR A 307 25.96 -1.56 3.32
CA THR A 307 24.89 -2.54 3.55
C THR A 307 24.09 -2.25 4.81
N ASP A 308 24.69 -1.54 5.76
CA ASP A 308 24.24 -1.45 7.15
C ASP A 308 23.02 -0.54 7.34
N GLY A 309 22.67 0.26 6.32
CA GLY A 309 21.54 1.19 6.34
C GLY A 309 20.23 0.68 5.73
N LEU A 310 20.15 -0.57 5.25
CA LEU A 310 18.91 -1.08 4.63
C LEU A 310 17.89 -1.53 5.68
N PRO A 311 16.58 -1.34 5.41
CA PRO A 311 15.51 -1.91 6.25
C PRO A 311 15.60 -3.44 6.41
N THR A 312 16.15 -4.15 5.41
CA THR A 312 16.36 -5.61 5.47
C THR A 312 17.45 -6.02 6.45
N GLU A 313 18.43 -5.13 6.72
CA GLU A 313 19.54 -5.37 7.63
C GLU A 313 19.31 -4.76 9.03
N ALA A 314 18.24 -3.96 9.18
CA ALA A 314 17.90 -3.31 10.43
C ALA A 314 17.53 -4.30 11.55
N VAL A 315 17.81 -3.91 12.79
CA VAL A 315 17.45 -4.69 13.99
C VAL A 315 16.03 -4.37 14.40
N ALA A 316 15.20 -5.40 14.59
CA ALA A 316 13.84 -5.23 15.07
C ALA A 316 13.78 -4.66 16.50
N ALA A 317 12.78 -3.80 16.70
CA ALA A 317 12.64 -3.03 17.92
C ALA A 317 12.00 -3.88 19.03
N ASP A 318 12.83 -4.62 19.77
CA ASP A 318 12.54 -5.40 20.98
C ASP A 318 13.35 -6.70 21.04
N THR A 319 14.30 -6.92 20.13
CA THR A 319 14.95 -8.23 19.93
C THR A 319 16.43 -8.25 20.38
N ALA A 320 16.85 -7.31 21.22
CA ALA A 320 18.26 -7.22 21.66
C ALA A 320 18.70 -8.43 22.51
N ASP A 321 17.77 -9.04 23.25
CA ASP A 321 17.99 -10.22 24.11
C ASP A 321 17.24 -11.47 23.59
N LEU A 322 16.92 -11.51 22.28
CA LEU A 322 16.10 -12.55 21.65
C LEU A 322 16.61 -13.98 21.93
N ASP A 323 17.93 -14.14 22.05
CA ASP A 323 18.63 -15.40 22.33
C ASP A 323 18.40 -15.93 23.75
N THR A 324 17.92 -15.09 24.66
CA THR A 324 17.64 -15.45 26.07
C THR A 324 16.17 -15.80 26.34
N TRP A 325 15.30 -15.61 25.34
CA TRP A 325 13.86 -15.76 25.53
C TRP A 325 13.44 -17.23 25.72
N PRO A 326 12.39 -17.50 26.50
CA PRO A 326 11.76 -18.81 26.53
C PRO A 326 11.34 -19.25 25.11
N THR A 327 11.57 -20.51 24.75
CA THR A 327 11.37 -21.01 23.38
C THR A 327 9.94 -20.78 22.86
N GLU A 328 8.92 -20.92 23.70
CA GLU A 328 7.53 -20.66 23.32
C GLU A 328 7.32 -19.21 22.88
N ARG A 329 7.87 -18.25 23.64
CA ARG A 329 7.82 -16.81 23.31
C ARG A 329 8.61 -16.52 22.03
N LEU A 330 9.79 -17.12 21.87
CA LEU A 330 10.62 -16.99 20.66
C LEU A 330 9.87 -17.47 19.41
N VAL A 331 9.26 -18.66 19.47
CA VAL A 331 8.47 -19.22 18.35
C VAL A 331 7.27 -18.33 18.05
N ALA A 332 6.54 -17.86 19.07
CA ALA A 332 5.40 -16.96 18.88
C ALA A 332 5.82 -15.64 18.20
N ARG A 333 6.96 -15.05 18.60
CA ARG A 333 7.50 -13.83 17.99
C ARG A 333 7.93 -14.03 16.55
N LEU A 334 8.64 -15.13 16.25
CA LEU A 334 9.04 -15.48 14.89
C LEU A 334 7.82 -15.66 13.98
N ALA A 335 6.83 -16.45 14.41
CA ALA A 335 5.60 -16.67 13.66
C ALA A 335 4.82 -15.37 13.42
N ALA A 336 4.70 -14.52 14.45
CA ALA A 336 4.04 -13.21 14.34
C ALA A 336 4.80 -12.25 13.41
N GLY A 337 6.12 -12.36 13.29
CA GLY A 337 6.95 -11.56 12.39
C GLY A 337 6.55 -11.67 10.91
N HIS A 338 5.93 -12.79 10.51
CA HIS A 338 5.46 -12.98 9.14
C HIS A 338 4.16 -12.23 8.82
N ARG A 339 3.44 -11.66 9.80
CA ARG A 339 2.14 -11.00 9.56
C ARG A 339 2.23 -9.87 8.53
N GLY A 340 3.31 -9.08 8.58
CA GLY A 340 3.53 -7.98 7.63
C GLY A 340 3.71 -8.44 6.17
N ALA A 341 4.09 -9.70 5.94
CA ALA A 341 4.34 -10.22 4.59
C ALA A 341 3.09 -10.21 3.70
N THR A 342 1.92 -10.53 4.26
CA THR A 342 0.67 -10.52 3.48
C THR A 342 0.25 -9.09 3.15
N GLN A 343 0.32 -8.18 4.12
CA GLN A 343 -0.04 -6.78 3.91
C GLN A 343 0.87 -6.12 2.87
N ALA A 344 2.18 -6.40 2.91
CA ALA A 344 3.14 -5.89 1.93
C ALA A 344 2.77 -6.24 0.48
N VAL A 345 2.19 -7.43 0.24
CA VAL A 345 1.70 -7.85 -1.07
C VAL A 345 0.38 -7.15 -1.42
N VAL A 346 -0.54 -7.01 -0.47
CA VAL A 346 -1.79 -6.26 -0.65
C VAL A 346 -1.52 -4.81 -1.05
N ASP A 347 -0.52 -4.18 -0.43
CA ASP A 347 -0.12 -2.81 -0.75
C ASP A 347 0.52 -2.69 -2.14
N ALA A 348 1.06 -3.79 -2.68
CA ALA A 348 1.70 -3.87 -3.99
C ALA A 348 0.79 -4.41 -5.10
N VAL A 349 -0.54 -4.46 -4.89
CA VAL A 349 -1.50 -5.01 -5.87
C VAL A 349 -1.42 -4.34 -7.24
N GLY A 350 -1.21 -3.03 -7.31
CA GLY A 350 -1.12 -2.31 -8.59
C GLY A 350 0.01 -2.83 -9.49
N PRO A 351 1.28 -2.76 -9.05
CA PRO A 351 2.39 -3.34 -9.80
C PRO A 351 2.27 -4.84 -10.07
N LEU A 352 1.77 -5.63 -9.10
CA LEU A 352 1.57 -7.07 -9.29
C LEU A 352 0.50 -7.39 -10.34
N ALA A 353 -0.57 -6.60 -10.41
CA ALA A 353 -1.60 -6.74 -11.44
C ALA A 353 -1.02 -6.45 -12.83
N HIS A 354 -0.23 -5.38 -12.98
CA HIS A 354 0.43 -5.07 -14.25
C HIS A 354 1.41 -6.17 -14.67
N ALA A 355 2.22 -6.67 -13.73
CA ALA A 355 3.11 -7.81 -13.99
C ALA A 355 2.35 -9.07 -14.40
N ALA A 356 1.20 -9.35 -13.76
CA ALA A 356 0.35 -10.49 -14.09
C ALA A 356 -0.31 -10.36 -15.49
N ASP A 357 -0.70 -9.15 -15.90
CA ASP A 357 -1.26 -8.92 -17.24
C ASP A 357 -0.19 -9.09 -18.33
N LEU A 358 1.04 -8.61 -18.11
CA LEU A 358 2.19 -8.86 -19.01
C LEU A 358 2.48 -10.37 -19.12
N ALA A 359 2.60 -11.04 -17.98
CA ALA A 359 2.87 -12.48 -17.93
C ALA A 359 1.72 -13.29 -18.56
N GLY A 360 0.46 -12.90 -18.30
CA GLY A 360 -0.71 -13.55 -18.87
C GLY A 360 -0.78 -13.41 -20.39
N ALA A 361 -0.45 -12.25 -20.94
CA ALA A 361 -0.38 -12.03 -22.38
C ALA A 361 0.73 -12.87 -23.04
N ALA A 362 1.92 -12.92 -22.45
CA ALA A 362 3.01 -13.77 -22.91
C ALA A 362 2.63 -15.27 -22.85
N LEU A 363 1.97 -15.67 -21.77
CA LEU A 363 1.54 -17.05 -21.53
C LEU A 363 0.38 -17.50 -22.42
N ALA A 364 -0.51 -16.59 -22.82
CA ALA A 364 -1.55 -16.86 -23.83
C ALA A 364 -0.97 -17.02 -25.25
N GLY A 365 0.17 -16.37 -25.53
CA GLY A 365 0.95 -16.56 -26.75
C GLY A 365 1.94 -17.72 -26.63
N THR A 366 3.08 -17.60 -27.32
CA THR A 366 4.19 -18.56 -27.28
C THR A 366 5.31 -18.17 -26.31
N GLY A 367 5.10 -17.10 -25.54
CA GLY A 367 6.09 -16.51 -24.63
C GLY A 367 6.42 -17.39 -23.44
N ARG A 368 7.44 -17.03 -22.68
CA ARG A 368 7.82 -17.71 -21.43
C ARG A 368 7.74 -16.74 -20.25
N LEU A 369 7.47 -17.30 -19.08
CA LEU A 369 7.70 -16.65 -17.80
C LEU A 369 9.07 -17.10 -17.28
N VAL A 370 10.02 -16.16 -17.24
CA VAL A 370 11.40 -16.43 -16.83
C VAL A 370 11.65 -15.79 -15.47
N TYR A 371 11.94 -16.59 -14.46
CA TYR A 371 12.34 -16.08 -13.16
C TYR A 371 13.86 -15.96 -13.05
N VAL A 372 14.33 -14.93 -12.35
CA VAL A 372 15.75 -14.72 -12.07
C VAL A 372 15.92 -14.42 -10.58
N GLY A 373 16.84 -15.11 -9.92
CA GLY A 373 17.09 -14.87 -8.49
C GLY A 373 18.37 -15.52 -7.98
N ALA A 374 18.73 -15.17 -6.76
CA ALA A 374 19.80 -15.81 -6.00
C ALA A 374 19.26 -16.26 -4.63
N GLY A 375 19.93 -17.20 -3.97
CA GLY A 375 19.61 -17.63 -2.61
C GLY A 375 18.13 -17.98 -2.40
N THR A 376 17.55 -17.51 -1.30
CA THR A 376 16.12 -17.74 -0.98
C THR A 376 15.16 -17.21 -2.06
N PRO A 377 15.25 -15.95 -2.53
CA PRO A 377 14.43 -15.46 -3.64
C PRO A 377 14.43 -16.38 -4.87
N GLY A 378 15.62 -16.84 -5.29
CA GLY A 378 15.76 -17.74 -6.42
C GLY A 378 15.13 -19.13 -6.17
N ARG A 379 15.24 -19.67 -4.96
CA ARG A 379 14.59 -20.95 -4.61
C ARG A 379 13.07 -20.85 -4.54
N LEU A 380 12.53 -19.71 -4.11
CA LEU A 380 11.09 -19.46 -4.15
C LEU A 380 10.58 -19.37 -5.59
N ALA A 381 11.36 -18.78 -6.50
CA ALA A 381 11.09 -18.82 -7.93
C ALA A 381 11.11 -20.25 -8.50
N VAL A 382 12.08 -21.09 -8.10
CA VAL A 382 12.07 -22.53 -8.45
C VAL A 382 10.79 -23.21 -7.98
N GLN A 383 10.36 -22.94 -6.74
CA GLN A 383 9.12 -23.52 -6.21
C GLN A 383 7.90 -23.10 -7.03
N ASP A 384 7.73 -21.81 -7.29
CA ASP A 384 6.57 -21.31 -8.06
C ASP A 384 6.54 -21.90 -9.48
N ALA A 385 7.66 -21.85 -10.21
CA ALA A 385 7.77 -22.40 -11.56
C ALA A 385 7.44 -23.91 -11.61
N ALA A 386 7.94 -24.69 -10.65
CA ALA A 386 7.68 -26.13 -10.57
C ALA A 386 6.21 -26.46 -10.30
N GLU A 387 5.47 -25.58 -9.63
CA GLU A 387 4.06 -25.77 -9.32
C GLU A 387 3.13 -25.41 -10.49
N LEU A 388 3.59 -24.67 -11.51
CA LEU A 388 2.77 -24.29 -12.67
C LEU A 388 2.40 -25.49 -13.57
N THR A 389 3.28 -26.46 -13.75
CA THR A 389 2.98 -27.65 -14.56
C THR A 389 1.88 -28.55 -13.97
N PRO A 390 1.97 -29.03 -12.71
CA PRO A 390 0.91 -29.87 -12.15
C PRO A 390 -0.41 -29.12 -11.90
N THR A 391 -0.35 -27.78 -11.78
CA THR A 391 -1.51 -26.93 -11.50
C THR A 391 -2.22 -26.51 -12.78
N PHE A 392 -1.50 -26.00 -13.76
CA PHE A 392 -2.07 -25.38 -14.96
C PHE A 392 -1.63 -26.05 -16.27
N ALA A 393 -1.10 -27.28 -16.19
CA ALA A 393 -0.60 -28.05 -17.34
C ALA A 393 0.45 -27.29 -18.19
N LEU A 394 1.05 -26.25 -17.63
CA LEU A 394 2.02 -25.42 -18.33
C LEU A 394 3.27 -26.24 -18.63
N ASP A 395 3.69 -26.25 -19.90
CA ASP A 395 4.95 -26.87 -20.32
C ASP A 395 6.10 -26.31 -19.47
N PRO A 396 6.91 -27.15 -18.80
CA PRO A 396 8.08 -26.73 -18.04
C PRO A 396 9.03 -25.81 -18.82
N ALA A 397 9.11 -25.93 -20.15
CA ALA A 397 9.92 -25.05 -20.99
C ALA A 397 9.42 -23.59 -21.03
N ARG A 398 8.20 -23.33 -20.54
CA ARG A 398 7.57 -22.00 -20.47
C ARG A 398 7.67 -21.33 -19.10
N ALA A 399 8.09 -22.05 -18.07
CA ALA A 399 8.35 -21.54 -16.72
C ALA A 399 9.84 -21.74 -16.38
N VAL A 400 10.68 -20.85 -16.89
CA VAL A 400 12.15 -20.99 -16.83
C VAL A 400 12.67 -20.31 -15.57
N VAL A 401 13.69 -20.88 -14.92
CA VAL A 401 14.34 -20.28 -13.75
C VAL A 401 15.84 -20.16 -13.97
N LEU A 402 16.34 -18.94 -13.87
CA LEU A 402 17.76 -18.59 -13.85
C LEU A 402 18.18 -18.35 -12.40
N LEU A 403 18.78 -19.36 -11.79
CA LEU A 403 19.25 -19.33 -10.42
C LEU A 403 20.76 -19.06 -10.40
N ALA A 404 21.17 -18.01 -9.68
CA ALA A 404 22.59 -17.73 -9.47
C ALA A 404 23.31 -18.96 -8.87
N GLY A 405 24.37 -19.43 -9.53
CA GLY A 405 25.07 -20.66 -9.14
C GLY A 405 24.49 -21.96 -9.74
N GLY A 406 23.48 -21.84 -10.61
CA GLY A 406 22.89 -22.96 -11.36
C GLY A 406 22.05 -23.91 -10.50
N SER A 407 21.82 -25.12 -11.01
CA SER A 407 20.93 -26.11 -10.37
C SER A 407 21.39 -26.54 -8.97
N VAL A 408 22.70 -26.54 -8.70
CA VAL A 408 23.26 -26.87 -7.38
C VAL A 408 22.80 -25.88 -6.31
N ALA A 409 22.64 -24.60 -6.68
CA ALA A 409 22.17 -23.56 -5.76
C ALA A 409 20.73 -23.79 -5.26
N GLY A 410 19.97 -24.66 -5.93
CA GLY A 410 18.63 -25.08 -5.50
C GLY A 410 18.66 -25.87 -4.19
N ALA A 411 19.71 -26.67 -3.96
CA ALA A 411 19.86 -27.49 -2.76
C ALA A 411 20.89 -26.93 -1.77
N GLN A 412 21.88 -26.16 -2.23
CA GLN A 412 23.00 -25.68 -1.44
C GLN A 412 23.25 -24.19 -1.67
N ALA A 413 23.92 -23.49 -0.75
CA ALA A 413 24.38 -22.13 -1.02
C ALA A 413 25.66 -22.20 -1.88
N VAL A 414 25.78 -21.30 -2.87
CA VAL A 414 26.98 -21.16 -3.70
C VAL A 414 27.56 -19.78 -3.43
N GLU A 415 28.73 -19.75 -2.82
CA GLU A 415 29.40 -18.51 -2.41
C GLU A 415 29.76 -17.64 -3.64
N GLY A 416 29.52 -16.33 -3.54
CA GLY A 416 29.83 -15.34 -4.59
C GLY A 416 28.95 -15.39 -5.84
N ALA A 417 28.03 -16.36 -5.97
CA ALA A 417 27.20 -16.49 -7.16
C ALA A 417 26.26 -15.28 -7.38
N GLU A 418 25.81 -14.65 -6.30
CA GLU A 418 24.89 -13.52 -6.37
C GLU A 418 25.55 -12.21 -6.84
N ASP A 419 26.89 -12.14 -6.75
CA ASP A 419 27.72 -11.01 -7.16
C ASP A 419 28.21 -11.11 -8.61
N ASP A 420 28.04 -12.26 -9.27
CA ASP A 420 28.48 -12.46 -10.66
C ASP A 420 27.50 -11.80 -11.66
N THR A 421 27.74 -10.52 -11.92
CA THR A 421 27.02 -9.74 -12.95
C THR A 421 27.11 -10.36 -14.34
N ALA A 422 28.26 -10.92 -14.69
CA ALA A 422 28.48 -11.47 -16.02
C ALA A 422 27.70 -12.78 -16.22
N ALA A 423 27.52 -13.58 -15.16
CA ALA A 423 26.66 -14.76 -15.20
C ALA A 423 25.20 -14.39 -15.47
N GLY A 424 24.66 -13.36 -14.80
CA GLY A 424 23.26 -12.94 -14.99
C GLY A 424 22.95 -12.61 -16.46
N ALA A 425 23.83 -11.86 -17.12
CA ALA A 425 23.67 -11.53 -18.54
C ALA A 425 23.86 -12.77 -19.45
N ARG A 426 24.84 -13.63 -19.16
CA ARG A 426 25.08 -14.87 -19.93
C ARG A 426 23.90 -15.83 -19.85
N ASP A 427 23.27 -15.97 -18.69
CA ASP A 427 22.16 -16.91 -18.49
C ASP A 427 20.91 -16.48 -19.27
N VAL A 428 20.63 -15.16 -19.32
CA VAL A 428 19.57 -14.58 -20.16
C VAL A 428 19.85 -14.80 -21.64
N ASP A 429 21.11 -14.64 -22.07
CA ASP A 429 21.53 -14.90 -23.44
C ASP A 429 21.43 -16.38 -23.81
N ALA A 430 21.78 -17.29 -22.89
CA ALA A 430 21.76 -18.73 -23.11
C ALA A 430 20.34 -19.25 -23.38
N ILE A 431 19.33 -18.70 -22.70
CA ILE A 431 17.92 -19.06 -22.97
C ILE A 431 17.31 -18.27 -24.12
N THR A 432 18.09 -17.38 -24.75
CA THR A 432 17.63 -16.49 -25.83
C THR A 432 16.36 -15.74 -25.43
N ALA A 433 16.35 -15.13 -24.24
CA ALA A 433 15.20 -14.32 -23.80
C ALA A 433 14.96 -13.17 -24.80
N GLY A 434 13.69 -12.90 -25.12
CA GLY A 434 13.34 -11.92 -26.13
C GLY A 434 11.94 -11.31 -25.97
N PRO A 435 11.42 -10.62 -26.99
CA PRO A 435 10.20 -9.81 -26.89
C PRO A 435 8.91 -10.56 -26.56
N ALA A 436 8.90 -11.88 -26.72
CA ALA A 436 7.76 -12.72 -26.33
C ALA A 436 7.79 -13.09 -24.84
N ASP A 437 8.91 -12.90 -24.16
CA ASP A 437 9.12 -13.36 -22.78
C ASP A 437 8.89 -12.24 -21.75
N VAL A 438 8.53 -12.65 -20.54
CA VAL A 438 8.52 -11.78 -19.35
C VAL A 438 9.56 -12.30 -18.38
N VAL A 439 10.51 -11.43 -18.00
CA VAL A 439 11.60 -11.76 -17.08
C VAL A 439 11.35 -11.11 -15.72
N VAL A 440 11.16 -11.95 -14.69
CA VAL A 440 10.84 -11.57 -13.32
C VAL A 440 12.09 -11.74 -12.43
N GLY A 441 12.73 -10.64 -12.06
CA GLY A 441 13.86 -10.62 -11.14
C GLY A 441 13.42 -10.48 -9.69
N VAL A 442 13.84 -11.40 -8.83
CA VAL A 442 13.47 -11.45 -7.40
C VAL A 442 14.70 -11.27 -6.53
N THR A 443 14.70 -10.25 -5.67
CA THR A 443 15.78 -9.99 -4.72
C THR A 443 15.26 -9.21 -3.51
N ALA A 444 15.54 -9.69 -2.29
CA ALA A 444 15.07 -8.98 -1.09
C ALA A 444 15.67 -7.57 -0.98
N SER A 445 16.98 -7.44 -1.21
CA SER A 445 17.70 -6.17 -1.09
C SER A 445 17.45 -5.20 -2.25
N GLY A 446 16.91 -5.68 -3.37
CA GLY A 446 16.72 -4.87 -4.57
C GLY A 446 18.02 -4.48 -5.28
N ARG A 447 19.17 -5.02 -4.87
CA ARG A 447 20.49 -4.66 -5.40
C ARG A 447 21.39 -5.84 -5.80
N THR A 448 20.88 -7.07 -5.75
CA THR A 448 21.66 -8.27 -6.09
C THR A 448 22.26 -8.17 -7.50
N PRO A 449 23.60 -8.10 -7.67
CA PRO A 449 24.23 -7.81 -8.95
C PRO A 449 23.86 -8.77 -10.09
N TYR A 450 23.79 -10.08 -9.82
CA TYR A 450 23.34 -11.10 -10.78
C TYR A 450 21.95 -10.78 -11.35
N VAL A 451 20.98 -10.46 -10.48
CA VAL A 451 19.59 -10.16 -10.85
C VAL A 451 19.51 -8.86 -11.65
N LEU A 452 20.21 -7.81 -11.22
CA LEU A 452 20.23 -6.53 -11.92
C LEU A 452 20.81 -6.67 -13.33
N ALA A 453 21.91 -7.42 -13.49
CA ALA A 453 22.53 -7.65 -14.79
C ALA A 453 21.63 -8.45 -15.73
N ALA A 454 20.94 -9.48 -15.21
CA ALA A 454 19.98 -10.26 -15.99
C ALA A 454 18.80 -9.41 -16.48
N LEU A 455 18.20 -8.58 -15.63
CA LEU A 455 17.08 -7.73 -16.05
C LEU A 455 17.51 -6.68 -17.08
N ARG A 456 18.66 -6.02 -16.89
CA ARG A 456 19.20 -5.11 -17.91
C ARG A 456 19.37 -5.82 -19.25
N ARG A 457 19.94 -7.03 -19.22
CA ARG A 457 20.15 -7.81 -20.43
C ARG A 457 18.85 -8.24 -21.10
N ALA A 458 17.85 -8.66 -20.33
CA ALA A 458 16.54 -9.02 -20.84
C ALA A 458 15.86 -7.83 -21.53
N ARG A 459 15.95 -6.64 -20.93
CA ARG A 459 15.42 -5.40 -21.50
C ARG A 459 16.12 -5.01 -22.80
N GLU A 460 17.45 -5.12 -22.88
CA GLU A 460 18.21 -4.91 -24.12
C GLU A 460 17.78 -5.86 -25.25
N ARG A 461 17.34 -7.07 -24.89
CA ARG A 461 16.79 -8.07 -25.83
C ARG A 461 15.31 -7.83 -26.17
N GLY A 462 14.68 -6.83 -25.57
CA GLY A 462 13.29 -6.44 -25.80
C GLY A 462 12.26 -7.22 -24.99
N ALA A 463 12.68 -8.06 -24.04
CA ALA A 463 11.75 -8.72 -23.12
C ALA A 463 11.16 -7.71 -22.12
N ALA A 464 9.92 -7.93 -21.71
CA ALA A 464 9.34 -7.15 -20.61
C ALA A 464 9.95 -7.58 -19.28
N THR A 465 10.25 -6.61 -18.41
CA THR A 465 10.97 -6.87 -17.16
C THR A 465 10.17 -6.48 -15.93
N VAL A 466 10.13 -7.39 -14.95
CA VAL A 466 9.44 -7.22 -13.67
C VAL A 466 10.45 -7.38 -12.53
N GLY A 467 10.48 -6.44 -11.59
CA GLY A 467 11.26 -6.53 -10.36
C GLY A 467 10.37 -6.83 -9.16
N VAL A 468 10.80 -7.75 -8.28
CA VAL A 468 10.17 -8.01 -6.98
C VAL A 468 11.24 -7.87 -5.89
N CYS A 469 11.07 -6.89 -5.00
CA CYS A 469 12.02 -6.66 -3.91
C CYS A 469 11.35 -6.18 -2.62
N ASN A 470 12.11 -6.05 -1.53
CA ASN A 470 11.61 -5.66 -0.22
C ASN A 470 12.17 -4.29 0.23
N VAL A 471 12.66 -3.48 -0.72
CA VAL A 471 13.27 -2.16 -0.50
C VAL A 471 12.71 -1.17 -1.53
N VAL A 472 12.28 0.00 -1.06
CA VAL A 472 11.78 1.09 -1.93
C VAL A 472 12.92 1.78 -2.65
N GLY A 473 12.70 2.17 -3.91
CA GLY A 473 13.65 2.96 -4.68
C GLY A 473 14.95 2.21 -4.94
N SER A 474 14.92 0.89 -4.83
CA SER A 474 16.10 0.05 -5.01
C SER A 474 16.64 0.12 -6.45
N PRO A 475 17.92 -0.21 -6.68
CA PRO A 475 18.48 -0.31 -8.04
C PRO A 475 17.67 -1.19 -8.99
N LEU A 476 16.91 -2.16 -8.46
CA LEU A 476 15.98 -2.98 -9.23
C LEU A 476 14.91 -2.14 -9.96
N ALA A 477 14.39 -1.10 -9.32
CA ALA A 477 13.37 -0.22 -9.88
C ALA A 477 13.85 0.58 -11.10
N ALA A 478 15.17 0.83 -11.19
CA ALA A 478 15.76 1.52 -12.32
C ALA A 478 15.94 0.60 -13.55
N VAL A 479 15.95 -0.72 -13.36
CA VAL A 479 16.24 -1.70 -14.43
C VAL A 479 15.02 -2.49 -14.89
N ALA A 480 13.95 -2.51 -14.11
CA ALA A 480 12.69 -3.18 -14.44
C ALA A 480 11.63 -2.20 -15.00
N ASP A 481 10.77 -2.67 -15.92
CA ASP A 481 9.65 -1.89 -16.44
C ASP A 481 8.51 -1.77 -15.40
N VAL A 482 8.33 -2.80 -14.57
CA VAL A 482 7.36 -2.86 -13.47
C VAL A 482 8.06 -3.34 -12.21
N THR A 483 7.89 -2.66 -11.08
CA THR A 483 8.50 -3.08 -9.81
C THR A 483 7.47 -3.22 -8.69
N ALA A 484 7.41 -4.40 -8.09
CA ALA A 484 6.63 -4.70 -6.89
C ALA A 484 7.54 -4.64 -5.66
N GLU A 485 7.38 -3.56 -4.89
CA GLU A 485 8.13 -3.33 -3.65
C GLU A 485 7.31 -3.86 -2.46
N LEU A 486 7.78 -4.93 -1.84
CA LEU A 486 7.12 -5.71 -0.78
C LEU A 486 7.72 -5.37 0.58
N LEU A 487 7.41 -4.21 1.13
CA LEU A 487 8.00 -3.76 2.39
C LEU A 487 7.45 -4.52 3.59
N THR A 488 8.28 -5.40 4.15
CA THR A 488 7.94 -6.21 5.33
C THR A 488 8.43 -5.61 6.65
N GLY A 489 9.27 -4.58 6.59
CA GLY A 489 9.99 -4.03 7.74
C GLY A 489 11.19 -4.90 8.16
N PRO A 490 11.84 -4.55 9.30
CA PRO A 490 12.97 -5.30 9.84
C PRO A 490 12.60 -6.74 10.19
N GLU A 491 13.52 -7.66 9.96
CA GLU A 491 13.35 -9.07 10.29
C GLU A 491 13.51 -9.29 11.81
N VAL A 492 12.79 -10.29 12.36
CA VAL A 492 12.92 -10.67 13.78
C VAL A 492 14.37 -11.07 14.11
N ILE A 493 15.04 -11.73 13.17
CA ILE A 493 16.49 -11.94 13.18
C ILE A 493 17.03 -11.00 12.11
N ALA A 494 17.76 -9.96 12.54
CA ALA A 494 18.32 -8.93 11.64
C ALA A 494 19.05 -9.56 10.45
N GLY A 495 18.78 -9.05 9.24
CA GLY A 495 19.35 -9.56 7.99
C GLY A 495 18.79 -10.90 7.50
N SER A 496 17.97 -11.62 8.29
CA SER A 496 17.42 -12.92 7.90
C SER A 496 16.21 -12.82 6.98
N THR A 497 16.43 -12.24 5.79
CA THR A 497 15.40 -12.00 4.75
C THR A 497 14.73 -13.26 4.21
N ARG A 498 15.17 -14.46 4.62
CA ARG A 498 14.46 -15.72 4.39
C ARG A 498 13.12 -15.82 5.15
N LEU A 499 12.86 -14.91 6.10
CA LEU A 499 11.68 -14.89 6.95
C LEU A 499 10.53 -14.08 6.33
N ALA A 500 10.24 -12.86 6.80
CA ALA A 500 9.09 -12.09 6.35
C ALA A 500 9.24 -11.68 4.88
N ALA A 501 10.42 -11.23 4.47
CA ALA A 501 10.69 -10.82 3.09
C ALA A 501 10.50 -11.99 2.09
N GLY A 502 11.09 -13.16 2.38
CA GLY A 502 10.87 -14.38 1.60
C GLY A 502 9.42 -14.85 1.60
N THR A 503 8.70 -14.69 2.71
CA THR A 503 7.26 -14.99 2.76
C THR A 503 6.45 -14.08 1.85
N ALA A 504 6.77 -12.78 1.83
CA ALA A 504 6.11 -11.82 0.96
C ALA A 504 6.39 -12.15 -0.51
N GLN A 505 7.64 -12.48 -0.85
CA GLN A 505 8.03 -12.92 -2.20
C GLN A 505 7.27 -14.18 -2.62
N LYS A 506 7.13 -15.17 -1.74
CA LYS A 506 6.34 -16.39 -1.99
C LYS A 506 4.89 -16.05 -2.33
N ILE A 507 4.26 -15.20 -1.52
CA ILE A 507 2.87 -14.77 -1.73
C ILE A 507 2.75 -14.00 -3.05
N ALA A 508 3.68 -13.07 -3.33
CA ALA A 508 3.69 -12.27 -4.54
C ALA A 508 3.87 -13.13 -5.81
N LEU A 509 4.82 -14.08 -5.81
CA LEU A 509 5.06 -14.98 -6.93
C LEU A 509 3.83 -15.84 -7.23
N ASN A 510 3.24 -16.47 -6.20
CA ASN A 510 2.01 -17.25 -6.38
C ASN A 510 0.84 -16.39 -6.87
N THR A 511 0.73 -15.14 -6.39
CA THR A 511 -0.32 -14.21 -6.81
C THR A 511 -0.16 -13.84 -8.28
N LEU A 512 1.06 -13.45 -8.67
CA LEU A 512 1.41 -13.08 -10.05
C LEU A 512 1.19 -14.25 -11.00
N SER A 513 1.76 -15.41 -10.70
CA SER A 513 1.75 -16.57 -11.59
C SER A 513 0.35 -17.16 -11.73
N SER A 514 -0.42 -17.23 -10.64
CA SER A 514 -1.82 -17.68 -10.69
C SER A 514 -2.71 -16.69 -11.47
N ALA A 515 -2.55 -15.38 -11.24
CA ALA A 515 -3.30 -14.37 -11.98
C ALA A 515 -2.96 -14.39 -13.47
N ALA A 516 -1.69 -14.56 -13.82
CA ALA A 516 -1.24 -14.71 -15.20
C ALA A 516 -1.87 -15.94 -15.88
N MET A 517 -1.92 -17.10 -15.21
CA MET A 517 -2.57 -18.30 -15.74
C MET A 517 -4.08 -18.15 -15.86
N VAL A 518 -4.73 -17.43 -14.94
CA VAL A 518 -6.16 -17.07 -15.06
C VAL A 518 -6.38 -16.22 -16.31
N ARG A 519 -5.54 -15.19 -16.54
CA ARG A 519 -5.59 -14.35 -17.75
C ARG A 519 -5.30 -15.13 -19.02
N ALA A 520 -4.44 -16.14 -18.97
CA ALA A 520 -4.12 -17.02 -20.09
C ALA A 520 -5.21 -18.08 -20.38
N GLY A 521 -6.33 -18.10 -19.64
CA GLY A 521 -7.45 -19.01 -19.93
C GLY A 521 -7.39 -20.37 -19.25
N ALA A 522 -6.45 -20.59 -18.32
CA ALA A 522 -6.28 -21.88 -17.63
C ALA A 522 -7.39 -22.19 -16.60
N THR A 523 -8.31 -21.25 -16.38
CA THR A 523 -9.43 -21.39 -15.44
C THR A 523 -10.79 -21.09 -16.09
N PHE A 524 -11.85 -21.65 -15.52
CA PHE A 524 -13.23 -21.30 -15.83
C PHE A 524 -13.99 -20.99 -14.53
N GLY A 525 -14.18 -19.70 -14.26
CA GLY A 525 -14.66 -19.28 -12.93
C GLY A 525 -13.63 -19.67 -11.86
N PRO A 526 -14.04 -20.33 -10.77
CA PRO A 526 -13.11 -20.77 -9.73
C PRO A 526 -12.37 -22.07 -10.07
N TRP A 527 -12.65 -22.69 -11.22
CA TRP A 527 -12.18 -24.03 -11.55
C TRP A 527 -10.91 -24.02 -12.39
N MET A 528 -9.93 -24.81 -11.97
CA MET A 528 -8.69 -25.10 -12.69
C MET A 528 -8.96 -26.13 -13.79
N VAL A 529 -9.23 -25.64 -15.00
CA VAL A 529 -9.69 -26.47 -16.12
C VAL A 529 -8.56 -26.95 -17.02
N ASP A 530 -7.39 -26.31 -16.96
CA ASP A 530 -6.21 -26.72 -17.70
C ASP A 530 -5.27 -27.52 -16.79
N MET A 531 -5.66 -28.73 -16.39
CA MET A 531 -4.93 -29.53 -15.41
C MET A 531 -4.55 -30.92 -15.92
N LEU A 532 -3.36 -31.40 -15.56
CA LEU A 532 -2.89 -32.75 -15.88
C LEU A 532 -3.49 -33.78 -14.91
N ALA A 533 -4.43 -34.60 -15.37
CA ALA A 533 -5.04 -35.68 -14.58
C ALA A 533 -4.11 -36.91 -14.44
N SER A 534 -2.89 -36.72 -13.92
CA SER A 534 -1.79 -37.70 -13.89
C SER A 534 -1.92 -38.79 -12.82
N ASN A 535 -2.83 -38.64 -11.86
CA ASN A 535 -3.08 -39.61 -10.79
C ASN A 535 -4.57 -39.68 -10.43
N ASP A 536 -4.98 -40.70 -9.68
CA ASP A 536 -6.38 -40.95 -9.33
C ASP A 536 -7.06 -39.78 -8.61
N LYS A 537 -6.32 -39.05 -7.75
CA LYS A 537 -6.82 -37.85 -7.08
C LYS A 537 -7.17 -36.77 -8.10
N LEU A 538 -6.30 -36.55 -9.09
CA LEU A 538 -6.52 -35.55 -10.14
C LEU A 538 -7.59 -35.99 -11.14
N ARG A 539 -7.72 -37.29 -11.44
CA ARG A 539 -8.83 -37.83 -12.25
C ARG A 539 -10.18 -37.61 -11.57
N ARG A 540 -10.30 -37.88 -10.26
CA ARG A 540 -11.51 -37.57 -9.47
C ARG A 540 -11.81 -36.07 -9.39
N ARG A 541 -10.76 -35.23 -9.37
CA ARG A 541 -10.92 -33.77 -9.41
C ARG A 541 -11.48 -33.32 -10.77
N ALA A 542 -10.98 -33.85 -11.88
CA ALA A 542 -11.47 -33.53 -13.22
C ALA A 542 -12.98 -33.81 -13.37
N VAL A 543 -13.43 -34.99 -12.95
CA VAL A 543 -14.87 -35.36 -12.96
C VAL A 543 -15.70 -34.36 -12.15
N ARG A 544 -15.24 -34.03 -10.94
CA ARG A 544 -15.93 -33.07 -10.06
C ARG A 544 -16.03 -31.68 -10.69
N ILE A 545 -14.95 -31.21 -11.31
CA ILE A 545 -14.94 -29.91 -11.99
C ILE A 545 -15.96 -29.90 -13.13
N VAL A 546 -15.94 -30.91 -14.00
CA VAL A 546 -16.89 -30.98 -15.14
C VAL A 546 -18.33 -31.05 -14.64
N ARG A 547 -18.59 -31.91 -13.64
CA ARG A 547 -19.89 -32.04 -12.99
C ARG A 547 -20.40 -30.72 -12.41
N ASP A 548 -19.59 -30.07 -11.57
CA ASP A 548 -20.01 -28.87 -10.84
C ASP A 548 -20.11 -27.65 -11.78
N ALA A 549 -19.21 -27.54 -12.78
CA ALA A 549 -19.20 -26.41 -13.71
C ALA A 549 -20.24 -26.53 -14.83
N ALA A 550 -20.57 -27.75 -15.29
CA ALA A 550 -21.59 -27.98 -16.31
C ALA A 550 -22.98 -28.33 -15.74
N GLY A 551 -23.09 -28.61 -14.43
CA GLY A 551 -24.35 -28.96 -13.79
C GLY A 551 -24.89 -30.34 -14.21
N VAL A 552 -24.01 -31.29 -14.54
CA VAL A 552 -24.38 -32.64 -15.03
C VAL A 552 -24.06 -33.72 -13.99
N PRO A 553 -24.62 -34.94 -14.09
CA PRO A 553 -24.24 -36.06 -13.23
C PRO A 553 -22.81 -36.59 -13.49
N ASP A 554 -22.23 -37.29 -12.51
CA ASP A 554 -20.90 -37.92 -12.62
C ASP A 554 -20.76 -38.82 -13.87
N ALA A 555 -21.80 -39.56 -14.26
CA ALA A 555 -21.78 -40.43 -15.44
C ALA A 555 -21.55 -39.64 -16.73
N THR A 556 -22.34 -38.59 -16.95
CA THR A 556 -22.22 -37.69 -18.11
C THR A 556 -20.88 -36.95 -18.11
N ALA A 557 -20.39 -36.51 -16.94
CA ALA A 557 -19.08 -35.90 -16.82
C ALA A 557 -17.94 -36.86 -17.20
N ASN A 558 -18.03 -38.14 -16.83
CA ASN A 558 -17.04 -39.15 -17.21
C ASN A 558 -17.09 -39.44 -18.72
N GLU A 559 -18.28 -39.61 -19.29
CA GLU A 559 -18.44 -39.83 -20.74
C GLU A 559 -17.86 -38.67 -21.56
N ALA A 560 -18.14 -37.42 -21.17
CA ALA A 560 -17.57 -36.24 -21.81
C ALA A 560 -16.04 -36.18 -21.67
N LEU A 561 -15.51 -36.48 -20.47
CA LEU A 561 -14.06 -36.54 -20.25
C LEU A 561 -13.40 -37.64 -21.09
N ASP A 562 -14.03 -38.80 -21.27
CA ASP A 562 -13.47 -39.88 -22.08
C ASP A 562 -13.48 -39.52 -23.58
N ALA A 563 -14.56 -38.90 -24.07
CA ALA A 563 -14.64 -38.37 -25.44
C ALA A 563 -13.67 -37.19 -25.71
N ALA A 564 -13.29 -36.46 -24.66
CA ALA A 564 -12.37 -35.33 -24.69
C ALA A 564 -10.90 -35.70 -24.47
N ASP A 565 -10.52 -36.98 -24.53
CA ASP A 565 -9.16 -37.46 -24.19
C ASP A 565 -8.68 -36.98 -22.81
N ARG A 566 -9.62 -36.92 -21.86
CA ARG A 566 -9.44 -36.45 -20.47
C ARG A 566 -9.19 -34.94 -20.34
N SER A 567 -9.35 -34.15 -21.40
CA SER A 567 -9.30 -32.69 -21.33
C SER A 567 -10.58 -32.12 -20.68
N VAL A 568 -10.41 -31.45 -19.54
CA VAL A 568 -11.53 -30.79 -18.83
C VAL A 568 -12.08 -29.62 -19.64
N GLN A 569 -11.23 -28.82 -20.30
CA GLN A 569 -11.67 -27.71 -21.13
C GLN A 569 -12.54 -28.18 -22.30
N VAL A 570 -12.09 -29.22 -23.03
CA VAL A 570 -12.83 -29.76 -24.18
C VAL A 570 -14.16 -30.36 -23.70
N ALA A 571 -14.16 -31.15 -22.62
CA ALA A 571 -15.38 -31.71 -22.04
C ALA A 571 -16.39 -30.63 -21.62
N LEU A 572 -15.92 -29.52 -21.04
CA LEU A 572 -16.78 -28.39 -20.67
C LEU A 572 -17.38 -27.70 -21.89
N VAL A 573 -16.61 -27.47 -22.95
CA VAL A 573 -17.13 -26.86 -24.18
C VAL A 573 -18.12 -27.80 -24.86
N MET A 574 -17.85 -29.09 -24.92
CA MET A 574 -18.79 -30.09 -25.45
C MET A 574 -20.15 -30.02 -24.75
N LEU A 575 -20.14 -30.05 -23.40
CA LEU A 575 -21.37 -30.08 -22.61
C LEU A 575 -22.12 -28.74 -22.61
N LEU A 576 -21.40 -27.62 -22.54
CA LEU A 576 -22.01 -26.30 -22.40
C LEU A 576 -22.44 -25.68 -23.75
N ALA A 577 -21.82 -26.07 -24.87
CA ALA A 577 -22.20 -25.63 -26.21
C ALA A 577 -22.95 -26.70 -27.02
N ASP A 578 -23.15 -27.89 -26.46
CA ASP A 578 -23.79 -29.03 -27.13
C ASP A 578 -23.12 -29.38 -28.48
N VAL A 579 -21.81 -29.58 -28.44
CA VAL A 579 -20.99 -29.91 -29.62
C VAL A 579 -20.12 -31.14 -29.39
N ASP A 580 -19.66 -31.77 -30.47
CA ASP A 580 -18.71 -32.86 -30.37
C ASP A 580 -17.30 -32.40 -29.97
N ALA A 581 -16.45 -33.37 -29.63
CA ALA A 581 -15.10 -33.10 -29.18
C ALA A 581 -14.21 -32.44 -30.25
N ALA A 582 -14.46 -32.66 -31.54
CA ALA A 582 -13.67 -32.04 -32.61
C ALA A 582 -13.98 -30.55 -32.69
N VAL A 583 -15.25 -30.19 -32.74
CA VAL A 583 -15.72 -28.80 -32.74
C VAL A 583 -15.29 -28.07 -31.46
N ALA A 584 -15.38 -28.74 -30.30
CA ALA A 584 -14.93 -28.17 -29.03
C ALA A 584 -13.42 -27.85 -29.04
N ARG A 585 -12.58 -28.74 -29.58
CA ARG A 585 -11.13 -28.50 -29.73
C ARG A 585 -10.85 -27.33 -30.66
N ASP A 586 -11.53 -27.25 -31.80
CA ASP A 586 -11.35 -26.15 -32.77
C ASP A 586 -11.75 -24.80 -32.15
N ARG A 587 -12.89 -24.74 -31.45
CA ARG A 587 -13.34 -23.54 -30.72
C ARG A 587 -12.33 -23.11 -29.65
N LEU A 588 -11.80 -24.05 -28.87
CA LEU A 588 -10.78 -23.75 -27.85
C LEU A 588 -9.47 -23.27 -28.46
N ALA A 589 -9.01 -23.90 -29.54
CA ALA A 589 -7.78 -23.49 -30.24
C ALA A 589 -7.89 -22.06 -30.80
N ALA A 590 -9.07 -21.66 -31.28
CA ALA A 590 -9.31 -20.32 -31.79
C ALA A 590 -9.51 -19.27 -30.67
N ALA A 591 -10.15 -19.65 -29.56
CA ALA A 591 -10.60 -18.71 -28.53
C ALA A 591 -9.70 -18.64 -27.28
N GLY A 592 -8.82 -19.61 -27.07
CA GLY A 592 -7.84 -19.65 -25.97
C GLY A 592 -8.41 -19.91 -24.57
N SER A 593 -9.74 -19.91 -24.38
CA SER A 593 -10.37 -20.22 -23.10
C SER A 593 -11.77 -20.81 -23.28
N VAL A 594 -12.24 -21.56 -22.28
CA VAL A 594 -13.60 -22.13 -22.26
C VAL A 594 -14.64 -21.01 -22.42
N ARG A 595 -14.52 -19.92 -21.66
CA ARG A 595 -15.52 -18.84 -21.69
C ARG A 595 -15.60 -18.16 -23.06
N ALA A 596 -14.47 -17.93 -23.72
CA ALA A 596 -14.45 -17.35 -25.05
C ALA A 596 -14.95 -18.34 -26.11
N ALA A 597 -14.64 -19.63 -25.99
CA ALA A 597 -15.12 -20.67 -26.90
C ALA A 597 -16.66 -20.79 -26.90
N LEU A 598 -17.31 -20.58 -25.74
CA LEU A 598 -18.77 -20.59 -25.62
C LEU A 598 -19.44 -19.34 -26.21
N ALA A 599 -18.72 -18.23 -26.33
CA ALA A 599 -19.26 -16.98 -26.87
C ALA A 599 -19.37 -16.97 -28.42
N THR A 600 -18.86 -18.01 -29.09
CA THR A 600 -18.87 -18.12 -30.56
C THR A 600 -20.20 -18.59 -31.15
N ASP A 601 -21.18 -18.97 -30.31
CA ASP A 601 -22.54 -19.24 -30.78
C ASP A 601 -23.34 -17.94 -30.97
N PRO A 602 -24.01 -17.74 -32.13
CA PRO A 602 -25.04 -16.74 -32.25
C PRO A 602 -26.20 -17.13 -31.33
N GLN A 603 -26.30 -16.47 -30.17
CA GLN A 603 -27.34 -16.70 -29.16
C GLN A 603 -28.74 -16.87 -29.77
N PRO A 604 -29.41 -18.03 -29.59
CA PRO A 604 -30.86 -18.09 -29.56
C PRO A 604 -31.30 -18.14 -28.08
N TYR A 605 -32.04 -17.11 -27.67
CA TYR A 605 -32.77 -16.97 -26.40
C TYR A 605 -31.99 -16.55 -25.15
N GLY A 606 -32.34 -15.35 -24.68
CA GLY A 606 -31.88 -14.78 -23.44
C GLY A 606 -32.40 -15.50 -22.20
N ILE A 607 -31.60 -15.41 -21.14
CA ILE A 607 -32.00 -15.68 -19.77
C ILE A 607 -31.61 -14.44 -18.96
N GLY A 608 -32.62 -13.83 -18.34
CA GLY A 608 -32.51 -12.59 -17.60
C GLY A 608 -31.63 -12.70 -16.37
N VAL A 609 -30.86 -11.64 -16.14
CA VAL A 609 -30.32 -11.28 -14.83
C VAL A 609 -31.47 -10.79 -13.97
N GLY A 610 -31.79 -11.57 -12.94
CA GLY A 610 -32.56 -11.17 -11.76
C GLY A 610 -31.66 -11.20 -10.54
#